data_AF-A0A4R5ESG4-F1
#
_entry.id   AF-A0A4R5ESG4-F1
#
_cell.length_a   1.000
_cell.length_b   1.000
_cell.length_c   1.000
_cell.angle_alpha   90.00
_cell.angle_beta   90.00
_cell.angle_gamma   90.00
#
_symmetry.space_group_name_H-M   'P 1'
#
loop_
_entity.id
_entity.type
_entity.pdbx_description
1 polymer ?
#
loop_
_entity_poly.entity_id
_entity_poly.type
_entity_poly.pdbx_seq_one_letter_code
_entity_poly.pdbx_strand_id
1 'polypeptide(L)' 'MGLSWCSGCRVYTGAMVHVPRGRVLTDALALLPPEQRERLMGSEIRLIEYLDSCTEDAG' A
#
# COMPACT_ATOMS: atom_id res chain seq x y z
N MET A 1 -1.11 -3.78 -2.71
CA MET A 1 -0.45 -4.49 -3.83
C MET A 1 -0.89 -3.82 -5.12
N GLY A 2 -0.18 -2.76 -5.53
CA GLY A 2 -0.44 -2.09 -6.80
C GLY A 2 -0.04 -3.03 -7.93
N LEU A 3 -1.03 -3.44 -8.73
CA LEU A 3 -0.82 -4.32 -9.88
C LEU A 3 -0.93 -3.43 -11.12
N SER A 4 0.20 -3.09 -11.73
CA SER A 4 0.20 -2.45 -13.04
C SER A 4 0.46 -3.49 -14.13
N TRP A 5 -0.55 -3.76 -14.95
CA TRP A 5 -0.42 -4.63 -16.12
C TRP A 5 -0.07 -3.76 -17.34
N CYS A 6 1.18 -3.82 -17.80
CA CYS A 6 1.58 -3.24 -19.07
C CYS A 6 1.58 -4.32 -20.17
N SER A 7 0.63 -4.25 -21.10
CA SER A 7 0.52 -5.18 -22.23
C SER A 7 1.68 -5.08 -23.24
N GLY A 8 2.44 -3.98 -23.23
CA GLY A 8 3.60 -3.77 -24.11
C GLY A 8 4.92 -4.30 -23.55
N CYS A 9 5.09 -4.34 -22.23
CA CYS A 9 6.37 -4.68 -21.60
C CYS A 9 6.49 -6.16 -21.23
N ARG A 10 5.38 -6.88 -20.94
CA ARG A 10 5.37 -8.29 -20.49
C ARG A 10 6.29 -8.61 -19.28
N VAL A 11 6.92 -7.61 -18.66
CA VAL A 11 7.72 -7.78 -17.44
C VAL A 11 6.78 -7.67 -16.24
N TYR A 12 6.78 -8.70 -15.42
CA TYR A 12 6.14 -8.71 -14.11
C TYR A 12 7.14 -8.21 -13.07
N THR A 13 6.90 -7.04 -12.48
CA THR A 13 7.65 -6.53 -11.34
C THR A 13 6.72 -6.40 -10.15
N GLY A 14 7.09 -7.02 -9.04
CA GLY A 14 6.33 -6.96 -7.80
C GLY A 14 7.22 -7.36 -6.63
N ALA A 15 7.10 -6.62 -5.52
CA ALA A 15 7.72 -7.01 -4.27
C ALA A 15 6.77 -7.92 -3.49
N MET A 16 7.22 -9.11 -3.12
CA MET A 16 6.49 -10.03 -2.25
C MET A 16 7.23 -10.17 -0.93
N VAL A 17 6.50 -10.09 0.17
CA VAL A 17 7.03 -10.34 1.52
C VAL A 17 6.35 -11.56 2.12
N HIS A 18 7.13 -12.42 2.77
CA HIS A 18 6.59 -13.53 3.52
C HIS A 18 5.97 -13.03 4.83
N VAL A 19 4.68 -13.31 5.04
CA VAL A 19 3.97 -13.02 6.29
C VAL A 19 3.66 -14.35 6.99
N PRO A 20 4.20 -14.59 8.20
CA PRO A 20 3.86 -15.78 8.97
C PRO A 20 2.36 -15.88 9.24
N ARG A 21 1.78 -17.09 9.25
CA ARG A 21 0.32 -17.28 9.42
C ARG A 21 -0.25 -16.74 10.74
N GLY A 22 0.57 -16.59 11.78
CA GLY A 22 0.17 -16.02 13.07
C GLY A 22 0.35 -14.50 13.18
N ARG A 23 0.90 -13.84 12.14
CA ARG A 23 1.10 -12.38 12.15
C ARG A 23 -0.19 -11.69 11.73
N VAL A 24 -0.67 -10.80 12.59
CA VAL A 24 -1.73 -9.84 12.23
C VAL A 24 -1.08 -8.70 11.45
N LEU A 25 -1.64 -8.40 10.28
CA LEU A 25 -1.30 -7.20 9.52
C LEU A 25 -2.23 -6.08 9.96
N THR A 26 -1.65 -5.05 10.58
CA THR A 26 -2.40 -3.85 10.96
C THR A 26 -2.77 -3.08 9.69
N ASP A 27 -4.05 -2.73 9.56
CA ASP A 27 -4.50 -1.84 8.49
C ASP A 27 -4.07 -0.40 8.82
N ALA A 28 -3.03 0.07 8.12
CA ALA A 28 -2.51 1.43 8.27
C ALA A 28 -3.54 2.51 7.89
N LEU A 29 -4.59 2.16 7.15
CA LEU A 29 -5.64 3.08 6.75
C LEU A 29 -6.85 3.04 7.70
N ALA A 30 -6.86 2.15 8.70
CA ALA A 30 -8.02 1.95 9.58
C ALA A 30 -8.37 3.19 10.44
N LEU A 31 -7.39 4.05 10.71
CA LEU A 31 -7.58 5.27 11.50
C LEU A 31 -8.04 6.46 10.65
N LEU A 32 -8.05 6.33 9.31
CA LEU A 32 -8.43 7.43 8.44
C LEU A 32 -9.96 7.56 8.29
N PRO A 33 -10.48 8.80 8.19
CA PRO A 33 -11.84 9.02 7.74
C PRO A 33 -12.09 8.39 6.35
N PRO A 34 -13.28 7.86 6.07
CA PRO A 34 -13.59 7.17 4.82
C PRO A 34 -13.25 7.97 3.55
N GLU A 35 -13.57 9.27 3.56
CA GLU A 35 -13.32 10.19 2.46
C GLU A 35 -11.82 10.38 2.16
N GLN A 36 -10.99 10.34 3.20
CA GLN A 36 -9.54 10.44 3.05
C GLN A 36 -8.96 9.13 2.54
N ARG A 37 -9.46 8.00 3.02
CA ARG A 37 -9.08 6.67 2.54
C ARG A 37 -9.40 6.48 1.06
N GLU A 38 -10.61 6.85 0.63
CA GLU A 38 -11.03 6.75 -0.78
C GLU A 38 -10.16 7.59 -1.71
N ARG A 39 -9.82 8.80 -1.28
CA ARG A 39 -8.93 9.70 -2.01
C ARG A 39 -7.51 9.17 -2.15
N LEU A 40 -6.98 8.48 -1.13
CA LEU A 40 -5.68 7.80 -1.21
C LEU A 40 -5.74 6.57 -2.12
N MET A 41 -6.82 5.78 -2.06
CA MET A 41 -7.00 4.62 -2.94
C MET A 41 -7.09 4.99 -4.43
N GLY A 42 -7.50 6.21 -4.74
CA GLY A 42 -7.51 6.72 -6.13
C GLY A 42 -6.14 7.06 -6.71
N SER A 43 -5.06 7.05 -5.93
CA SER A 43 -3.71 7.38 -6.40
C SER A 43 -2.64 6.56 -5.70
N GLU A 44 -2.02 5.65 -6.44
CA GLU A 44 -0.93 4.79 -5.92
C GLU A 44 0.23 5.60 -5.33
N ILE A 45 0.63 6.70 -6.01
CA ILE A 45 1.73 7.57 -5.54
C ILE A 45 1.41 8.15 -4.15
N ARG A 46 0.22 8.74 -3.99
CA ARG A 46 -0.20 9.34 -2.72
C ARG A 46 -0.35 8.30 -1.61
N LEU A 47 -0.80 7.09 -1.97
CA LEU A 47 -0.89 5.99 -1.01
C LEU A 47 0.49 5.58 -0.50
N ILE A 48 1.49 5.48 -1.39
CA ILE A 48 2.86 5.16 -1.00
C ILE A 48 3.45 6.27 -0.12
N GLU A 49 3.31 7.54 -0.52
CA GLU A 49 3.78 8.69 0.27
C GLU A 49 3.17 8.71 1.68
N TYR A 50 1.88 8.45 1.80
CA TYR A 50 1.21 8.36 3.10
C TYR A 50 1.75 7.20 3.94
N LEU A 51 1.90 6.01 3.35
CA LEU A 51 2.42 4.84 4.06
C LEU A 51 3.85 5.04 4.54
N ASP A 52 4.72 5.68 3.73
CA ASP A 52 6.08 6.05 4.14
C ASP A 52 6.06 6.96 5.36
N SER A 53 5.26 8.04 5.35
CA SER A 53 5.17 8.94 6.52
C SER A 53 4.69 8.25 7.80
N CYS A 54 3.77 7.28 7.69
CA CYS A 54 3.31 6.51 8.85
C CYS A 54 4.36 5.56 9.41
N THR A 55 5.36 5.15 8.61
CA THR A 55 6.47 4.32 9.10
C THR A 55 7.52 5.13 9.84
N GLU A 56 7.67 6.42 9.52
CA GLU A 56 8.60 7.33 10.20
C GLU A 56 8.08 7.76 11.59
N ASP A 57 6.77 7.91 11.76
CA ASP A 57 6.14 8.22 13.06
C ASP A 57 6.16 7.04 14.06
N ALA A 58 6.53 5.84 13.62
CA ALA A 58 6.58 4.62 14.42
C ALA A 58 7.99 4.23 14.90
N GLY A 59 9.01 5.06 14.61
CA GLY A 59 10.40 4.90 15.05
C GLY A 59 10.74 5.74 16.28
#